data_AF-E2AEX3-F1
#
_entry.id   AF-E2AEX3-F1
#
_cell.length_a   1.000
_cell.length_b   1.000
_cell.length_c   1.000
_cell.angle_alpha   90.00
_cell.angle_beta   90.00
_cell.angle_gamma   90.00
#
_symmetry.space_group_name_H-M   'P 1'
#
loop_
_entity.id
_entity.type
_entity.pdbx_description
1 polymer ?
#
loop_
_entity_poly.entity_id
_entity_poly.type
_entity_poly.pdbx_seq_one_letter_code
_entity_poly.pdbx_strand_id
1 'polypeptide(L)'
;MAELPQPDMSHLTPEERRIIEGVLMRQKEEEEQDHEIMRRKQDEVQVLEETIRMRSEKHKKAGVELNATCHICLKTKFADGVGHICNYCEIRCCARCGGKVTLRSSKVRAKACK
;
A
#
# COMPACT_ATOMS: atom_id res chain seq x y z
N MET A 1 -0.23 22.61 3.78
CA MET A 1 -1.60 22.06 3.89
C MET A 1 -2.53 23.25 3.99
N ALA A 2 -3.65 23.26 3.28
CA ALA A 2 -4.55 24.41 3.31
C ALA A 2 -5.14 24.56 4.71
N GLU A 3 -4.86 25.67 5.39
CA GLU A 3 -5.57 26.02 6.62
C GLU A 3 -7.04 26.25 6.25
N LEU A 4 -7.93 25.40 6.76
CA LEU A 4 -9.36 25.60 6.61
C LEU A 4 -9.74 26.89 7.36
N PRO A 5 -10.56 27.78 6.77
CA PRO A 5 -11.00 28.98 7.45
C PRO A 5 -11.71 28.60 8.75
N GLN A 6 -11.34 29.24 9.85
CA GLN A 6 -11.95 28.98 11.15
C GLN A 6 -13.46 29.24 11.08
N PRO A 7 -14.28 28.40 11.74
CA PRO A 7 -15.71 28.63 11.79
C PRO A 7 -16.01 29.96 12.52
N ASP A 8 -16.99 30.73 12.05
CA ASP A 8 -17.45 31.93 12.74
C ASP A 8 -18.22 31.56 14.01
N MET A 9 -17.86 32.20 15.13
CA MET A 9 -18.36 31.93 16.47
C MET A 9 -19.04 33.16 17.10
N SER A 10 -19.31 34.19 16.32
CA SER A 10 -19.86 35.47 16.76
C SER A 10 -21.27 35.35 17.37
N HIS A 11 -22.05 34.35 16.94
CA HIS A 11 -23.45 34.14 17.36
C HIS A 11 -23.63 33.31 18.63
N LEU A 12 -22.55 32.78 19.22
CA LEU A 12 -22.63 31.84 20.32
C LEU A 12 -22.50 32.51 21.68
N THR A 13 -23.16 31.94 22.68
CA THR A 13 -22.93 32.32 24.07
C THR A 13 -21.51 31.94 24.52
N PRO A 14 -20.96 32.58 25.57
CA PRO A 14 -19.61 32.26 26.05
C PRO A 14 -19.43 30.83 26.55
N GLU A 15 -20.52 30.14 26.89
CA GLU A 15 -20.49 28.74 27.31
C GLU A 15 -20.43 27.79 26.11
N GLU A 16 -21.30 27.98 25.12
CA GLU A 16 -21.30 27.20 23.87
C GLU A 16 -19.97 27.36 23.11
N ARG A 17 -19.42 28.59 23.07
CA ARG A 17 -18.13 28.86 22.45
C ARG A 17 -17.01 28.03 23.09
N ARG A 18 -16.95 27.99 24.43
CA ARG A 18 -15.91 27.24 25.17
C ARG A 18 -15.96 25.74 24.87
N ILE A 19 -17.15 25.18 24.73
CA ILE A 19 -17.33 23.76 24.40
C ILE A 19 -16.76 23.47 23.00
N ILE A 20 -17.10 24.29 22.02
CA ILE A 20 -16.67 24.11 20.62
C ILE A 20 -15.16 24.33 20.48
N GLU A 21 -14.59 25.36 21.12
CA GLU A 21 -13.14 25.56 21.16
C GLU A 21 -12.41 24.34 21.73
N GLY A 22 -12.95 23.71 22.78
CA GLY A 22 -12.40 22.47 23.32
C GLY A 22 -12.46 21.28 22.37
N VAL A 23 -13.49 21.20 21.51
CA VAL A 23 -13.57 20.18 20.44
C VAL A 23 -12.54 20.45 19.35
N LEU A 24 -12.42 21.70 18.88
CA LEU A 24 -11.47 22.10 17.84
C LEU A 24 -10.03 21.87 18.27
N MET A 25 -9.70 22.12 19.54
CA MET A 25 -8.37 21.84 20.08
C MET A 25 -8.03 20.35 20.02
N ARG A 26 -8.94 19.47 20.43
CA ARG A 26 -8.73 18.01 20.32
C ARG A 26 -8.62 17.54 18.87
N GLN A 27 -9.44 18.09 17.97
CA GLN A 27 -9.31 17.79 16.54
C GLN A 27 -7.94 18.19 16.01
N LYS A 28 -7.44 19.38 16.37
CA LYS A 28 -6.12 19.84 15.96
C LYS A 28 -5.00 18.94 16.48
N GLU A 29 -5.10 18.48 17.72
CA GLU A 29 -4.15 17.53 18.32
C GLU A 29 -4.18 16.17 17.59
N GLU A 30 -5.37 15.66 17.24
CA GLU A 30 -5.52 14.43 16.45
C GLU A 30 -4.95 14.58 15.03
N GLU A 31 -5.24 15.70 14.35
CA GLU A 31 -4.70 15.98 13.02
C GLU A 31 -3.16 16.07 13.03
N GLU A 32 -2.57 16.67 14.07
CA GLU A 32 -1.11 16.75 14.21
C GLU A 32 -0.48 15.35 14.41
N GLN A 33 -1.12 14.49 15.22
CA GLN A 33 -0.71 13.10 15.39
C GLN A 33 -0.82 12.30 14.09
N ASP A 34 -1.93 12.43 13.37
CA ASP A 34 -2.15 11.77 12.08
C ASP A 34 -1.10 12.21 11.04
N HIS A 35 -0.76 13.50 11.03
CA HIS A 35 0.29 14.04 10.17
C HIS A 35 1.67 13.46 10.50
N GLU A 36 1.97 13.26 11.78
CA GLU A 36 3.21 12.61 12.21
C GLU A 36 3.26 11.14 11.77
N ILE A 37 2.18 10.40 11.97
CA ILE A 37 2.05 9.01 11.52
C ILE A 37 2.24 8.90 10.00
N MET A 38 1.59 9.78 9.24
CA MET A 38 1.71 9.86 7.79
C MET A 38 3.16 10.10 7.35
N ARG A 39 3.87 11.05 7.97
CA ARG A 39 5.29 11.30 7.69
C ARG A 39 6.14 10.06 7.95
N ARG A 40 6.00 9.44 9.12
CA ARG A 40 6.75 8.23 9.46
C ARG A 40 6.47 7.07 8.49
N LYS A 41 5.23 6.91 8.06
CA LYS A 41 4.85 5.89 7.08
C LYS A 41 5.43 6.18 5.70
N GLN A 42 5.49 7.45 5.31
CA GLN A 42 6.12 7.86 4.07
C GLN A 42 7.63 7.54 4.08
N ASP A 43 8.32 7.79 5.18
CA ASP A 43 9.73 7.42 5.34
C ASP A 43 9.94 5.89 5.30
N GLU A 44 9.06 5.13 5.96
CA GLU A 44 9.08 3.66 5.93
C GLU A 44 8.92 3.12 4.50
N VAL A 45 8.00 3.71 3.72
CA VAL A 45 7.81 3.36 2.31
C VAL A 45 9.06 3.67 1.48
N GLN A 46 9.68 4.83 1.66
CA GLN A 46 10.90 5.20 0.92
C GLN A 46 12.04 4.19 1.15
N VAL A 47 12.27 3.80 2.41
CA VAL A 47 13.31 2.80 2.75
C VAL A 47 13.00 1.44 2.14
N LEU A 48 11.73 1.02 2.13
CA LEU A 48 11.29 -0.23 1.51
C LEU A 48 11.51 -0.20 0.00
N GLU A 49 11.16 0.92 -0.67
CA GLU A 49 11.38 1.10 -2.10
C GLU A 49 12.85 1.02 -2.47
N GLU A 50 13.73 1.67 -1.70
CA GLU A 50 15.18 1.60 -1.91
C GLU A 50 15.71 0.17 -1.72
N THR A 51 15.22 -0.53 -0.69
CA THR A 51 15.57 -1.94 -0.45
C THR A 51 15.14 -2.85 -1.60
N ILE A 52 13.93 -2.67 -2.13
CA ILE A 52 13.42 -3.39 -3.29
C ILE A 52 14.28 -3.10 -4.53
N ARG A 53 14.63 -1.82 -4.76
CA ARG A 53 15.49 -1.40 -5.87
C ARG A 53 16.86 -2.07 -5.81
N MET A 54 17.55 -2.00 -4.65
CA MET A 54 18.85 -2.64 -4.46
C MET A 54 18.80 -4.15 -4.70
N ARG A 55 17.74 -4.82 -4.21
CA ARG A 55 17.56 -6.25 -4.43
C ARG A 55 17.33 -6.59 -5.91
N SER A 56 16.52 -5.78 -6.61
CA SER A 56 16.26 -5.93 -8.03
C SER A 56 17.53 -5.78 -8.86
N GLU A 57 18.37 -4.78 -8.57
CA GLU A 57 19.67 -4.59 -9.23
C GLU A 57 20.63 -5.76 -9.01
N LYS A 58 20.68 -6.32 -7.78
CA LYS A 58 21.48 -7.53 -7.50
C LYS A 58 21.01 -8.72 -8.31
N HIS A 59 19.69 -8.95 -8.39
CA HIS A 59 19.13 -10.03 -9.21
C HIS A 59 19.42 -9.84 -10.71
N LYS A 60 19.30 -8.59 -11.22
CA LYS A 60 19.65 -8.27 -12.61
C LYS A 60 21.12 -8.55 -12.91
N LYS A 61 22.04 -8.16 -12.02
CA LYS A 61 23.48 -8.47 -12.14
C LYS A 61 23.77 -9.98 -12.09
N ALA A 62 22.95 -10.76 -11.37
CA ALA A 62 23.03 -12.22 -11.35
C ALA A 62 22.37 -12.91 -12.58
N GLY A 63 21.94 -12.13 -13.60
CA GLY A 63 21.30 -12.67 -14.80
C GLY A 63 19.88 -13.20 -14.58
N VAL A 64 19.22 -12.80 -13.49
CA VAL A 64 17.83 -13.16 -13.22
C VAL A 64 16.93 -12.15 -13.94
N GLU A 65 16.37 -12.57 -15.07
CA GLU A 65 15.32 -11.81 -15.76
C GLU A 65 13.96 -12.08 -15.08
N LEU A 66 13.38 -11.05 -14.45
CA LEU A 66 12.14 -11.17 -13.68
C LEU A 66 10.93 -11.53 -14.56
N ASN A 67 10.90 -11.09 -15.81
CA ASN A 67 9.87 -11.49 -16.79
C ASN A 67 9.90 -13.00 -17.09
N ALA A 68 11.07 -13.64 -17.02
CA ALA A 68 11.27 -15.06 -17.29
C ALA A 68 11.41 -15.91 -16.00
N THR A 69 11.08 -15.37 -14.81
CA THR A 69 11.23 -16.11 -13.55
C THR A 69 10.02 -15.90 -12.64
N CYS A 70 9.66 -16.91 -11.84
CA CYS A 70 8.60 -16.79 -10.85
C CYS A 70 8.93 -15.73 -9.79
N HIS A 71 8.05 -14.75 -9.61
CA HIS A 71 8.25 -13.62 -8.68
C HIS A 71 8.18 -13.99 -7.21
N ILE A 72 7.64 -15.17 -6.88
CA ILE A 72 7.55 -15.67 -5.49
C ILE A 72 8.82 -16.40 -5.10
N CYS A 73 9.21 -17.46 -5.84
CA CYS A 73 10.35 -18.29 -5.45
C CYS A 73 11.69 -17.85 -6.06
N LEU A 74 11.66 -17.04 -7.14
CA LEU A 74 12.84 -16.63 -7.91
C LEU A 74 13.74 -17.78 -8.39
N LYS A 75 13.20 -19.01 -8.41
CA LYS A 75 13.92 -20.25 -8.81
C LYS A 75 13.38 -20.80 -10.12
N THR A 76 12.06 -20.87 -10.24
CA THR A 76 11.43 -21.40 -11.45
C THR A 76 11.55 -20.38 -12.58
N LYS A 77 12.33 -20.71 -13.60
CA LYS A 77 12.36 -19.97 -14.86
C LYS A 77 11.19 -20.41 -15.76
N PHE A 78 10.65 -19.48 -16.51
CA PHE A 78 9.58 -19.70 -17.48
C PHE A 78 10.16 -19.72 -18.89
N ALA A 79 9.65 -20.62 -19.73
CA ALA A 79 9.74 -20.45 -21.17
C ALA A 79 8.68 -19.44 -21.63
N ASP A 80 8.79 -18.94 -22.86
CA ASP A 80 7.89 -17.91 -23.40
C ASP A 80 6.41 -18.24 -23.19
N GLY A 81 5.68 -17.34 -22.52
CA GLY A 81 4.25 -17.47 -22.22
C GLY A 81 3.88 -18.39 -21.05
N VAL A 82 4.85 -19.01 -20.37
CA VAL A 82 4.59 -19.91 -19.22
C VAL A 82 4.51 -19.14 -17.90
N GLY A 83 3.57 -19.51 -17.04
CA GLY A 83 3.35 -18.89 -15.73
C GLY A 83 1.88 -18.55 -15.49
N HIS A 84 1.54 -18.19 -14.25
CA HIS A 84 0.20 -17.74 -13.89
C HIS A 84 0.26 -16.33 -13.33
N ILE A 85 -0.57 -15.44 -13.85
CA ILE A 85 -0.73 -14.08 -13.31
C ILE A 85 -1.74 -14.14 -12.17
N CYS A 86 -1.37 -13.61 -11.01
CA CYS A 86 -2.28 -13.51 -9.87
C CYS A 86 -3.37 -12.45 -10.17
N ASN A 87 -4.64 -12.79 -9.93
CA ASN A 87 -5.76 -11.87 -10.10
C ASN A 87 -5.82 -10.75 -9.04
N TYR A 88 -5.04 -10.84 -7.96
CA TYR A 88 -5.05 -9.84 -6.88
C TYR A 88 -3.89 -8.84 -6.98
N CYS A 89 -2.69 -9.32 -7.31
CA CYS A 89 -1.46 -8.51 -7.28
C CYS A 89 -0.70 -8.53 -8.61
N GLU A 90 -1.24 -9.16 -9.65
CA GLU A 90 -0.71 -9.17 -11.03
C GLU A 90 0.71 -9.72 -11.21
N ILE A 91 1.31 -10.30 -10.17
CA ILE A 91 2.63 -10.93 -10.24
C ILE A 91 2.58 -12.28 -10.96
N ARG A 92 3.71 -12.67 -11.57
CA ARG A 92 3.84 -13.94 -12.30
C ARG A 92 4.37 -15.06 -11.40
N CYS A 93 3.57 -16.11 -11.21
CA CYS A 93 3.84 -17.23 -10.32
C CYS A 93 4.00 -18.56 -11.07
N CYS A 94 4.84 -19.47 -10.57
CA CYS A 94 4.88 -20.84 -11.06
C CYS A 94 3.73 -21.66 -10.48
N ALA A 95 3.48 -22.84 -11.04
CA ALA A 95 2.40 -23.73 -10.60
C ALA A 95 2.52 -24.18 -9.12
N ARG A 96 3.70 -24.05 -8.49
CA ARG A 96 3.92 -24.38 -7.06
C ARG A 96 3.58 -23.20 -6.14
N CYS A 97 3.91 -21.99 -6.59
CA CYS A 97 3.72 -20.73 -5.87
C CYS A 97 2.34 -20.09 -6.09
N GLY A 98 1.54 -20.62 -7.01
CA GLY A 98 0.17 -20.18 -7.25
C GLY A 98 -0.83 -21.32 -7.21
N GLY A 99 -2.12 -20.98 -7.19
CA GLY A 99 -3.23 -21.92 -7.17
C GLY A 99 -4.44 -21.41 -7.94
N LYS A 100 -5.38 -22.31 -8.25
CA LYS A 100 -6.71 -21.90 -8.73
C LYS A 100 -7.56 -21.52 -7.52
N VAL A 101 -8.20 -20.37 -7.58
CA VAL A 101 -9.17 -19.91 -6.58
C VAL A 101 -10.48 -19.54 -7.25
N THR A 102 -11.58 -19.62 -6.52
CA THR A 102 -12.88 -19.10 -6.98
C THR A 102 -13.06 -17.70 -6.38
N LEU A 103 -13.16 -16.68 -7.22
CA LEU A 103 -13.45 -15.32 -6.73
C LEU A 103 -14.86 -15.29 -6.14
N ARG A 104 -14.98 -14.79 -4.90
CA ARG A 104 -16.29 -14.71 -4.22
C ARG A 104 -17.26 -13.78 -4.96
N SER A 105 -16.75 -12.72 -5.57
CA SER A 105 -17.56 -11.67 -6.21
C SER A 105 -18.20 -12.07 -7.55
N SER A 106 -17.65 -13.05 -8.27
CA SER A 106 -18.12 -13.41 -9.62
C SER A 106 -18.14 -14.91 -9.90
N LYS A 107 -17.77 -15.75 -8.92
CA LYS A 107 -17.68 -17.22 -9.03
C LYS A 107 -16.80 -17.72 -10.19
N VAL A 108 -15.98 -16.84 -10.78
CA VAL A 108 -15.02 -17.19 -11.83
C VAL A 108 -13.81 -17.88 -11.23
N ARG A 109 -13.25 -18.83 -11.97
CA ARG A 109 -11.98 -19.47 -11.63
C ARG A 109 -10.83 -18.53 -11.97
N ALA A 110 -10.17 -18.03 -10.96
CA ALA A 110 -9.02 -17.14 -11.04
C ALA A 110 -7.74 -17.86 -10.60
N LYS A 111 -6.60 -17.22 -10.83
CA LYS A 111 -5.31 -17.64 -10.29
C LYS A 111 -4.92 -16.69 -9.16
N ALA A 112 -4.42 -17.25 -8.06
CA ALA A 112 -3.87 -16.46 -6.96
C ALA A 112 -2.48 -16.96 -6.59
N CYS A 113 -1.59 -16.04 -6.23
CA CYS A 113 -0.36 -16.39 -5.53
C CYS A 113 -0.71 -16.98 -4.15
N LYS A 114 0.17 -17.86 -3.67
CA LYS A 114 0.16 -18.35 -2.29
C LYS A 114 0.97 -17.43 -1.40
#